data_AF-A0A842YIX9-F1
#
_entry.id   AF-A0A842YIX9-F1
#
_cell.length_a   1.000
_cell.length_b   1.000
_cell.length_c   1.000
_cell.angle_alpha   90.00
_cell.angle_beta   90.00
_cell.angle_gamma   90.00
#
_symmetry.space_group_name_H-M   'P 1'
#
loop_
_entity.id
_entity.type
_entity.pdbx_description
1 polymer ?
#
loop_
_entity_poly.entity_id
_entity_poly.type
_entity_poly.pdbx_seq_one_letter_code
_entity_poly.pdbx_strand_id
1 'polypeptide(L)'
;GLKSNILNGRLEKLFTDIWDELGHQYQDPIKVAIQPPGGSTDFADVTHVVPGIHPMIGITRDEIPMHSVQFAERTMTPGGDDGLMVGIKSMALATVMILTDPELLAEIKAEFEEKRLK
;
A
#
# COMPACT_ATOMS: atom_id res chain seq x y z
N GLY A 1 9.46 2.28 -8.43
CA GLY A 1 8.28 2.33 -7.56
C GLY A 1 8.74 2.53 -6.16
N LEU A 2 9.56 1.56 -5.70
CA LEU A 2 10.13 1.48 -4.36
C LEU A 2 11.65 1.70 -4.29
N LYS A 3 12.30 2.23 -5.34
CA LYS A 3 13.77 2.44 -5.27
C LYS A 3 14.18 3.47 -4.19
N SER A 4 13.25 4.32 -3.76
CA SER A 4 13.48 5.38 -2.78
C SER A 4 12.64 5.25 -1.50
N ASN A 5 11.67 4.34 -1.43
CA ASN A 5 10.84 4.24 -0.22
C ASN A 5 11.64 3.59 0.92
N ILE A 6 11.59 4.17 2.12
CA ILE A 6 12.01 3.47 3.32
C ILE A 6 10.90 2.50 3.70
N LEU A 7 11.19 1.20 3.57
CA LEU A 7 10.21 0.15 3.85
C LEU A 7 9.81 0.13 5.32
N ASN A 8 8.54 -0.14 5.62
CA ASN A 8 8.09 -0.43 6.98
C ASN A 8 7.32 -1.76 6.97
N GLY A 9 8.02 -2.85 7.26
CA GLY A 9 7.49 -4.20 7.10
C GLY A 9 6.35 -4.50 8.08
N ARG A 10 6.36 -3.90 9.27
CA ARG A 10 5.29 -4.00 10.26
C ARG A 10 4.01 -3.34 9.75
N LEU A 11 4.11 -2.14 9.19
CA LEU A 11 2.97 -1.44 8.59
C LEU A 11 2.49 -2.13 7.30
N GLU A 12 3.39 -2.64 6.46
CA GLU A 12 3.02 -3.46 5.29
C GLU A 12 2.29 -4.73 5.72
N LYS A 13 2.79 -5.43 6.75
CA LYS A 13 2.17 -6.65 7.28
C LYS A 13 0.78 -6.40 7.82
N LEU A 14 0.56 -5.28 8.52
CA LEU A 14 -0.78 -4.88 8.98
C LEU A 14 -1.77 -4.82 7.81
N PHE A 15 -1.38 -4.24 6.68
CA PHE A 15 -2.24 -4.18 5.50
C PHE A 15 -2.49 -5.54 4.86
N THR A 16 -1.47 -6.41 4.79
CA THR A 16 -1.67 -7.77 4.26
C THR A 16 -2.57 -8.61 5.17
N ASP A 17 -2.43 -8.50 6.49
CA ASP A 17 -3.30 -9.19 7.45
C ASP A 17 -4.76 -8.72 7.31
N ILE A 18 -4.98 -7.41 7.13
CA ILE A 18 -6.31 -6.85 6.86
C ILE A 18 -6.88 -7.37 5.53
N TRP A 19 -6.06 -7.47 4.49
CA TRP A 19 -6.50 -8.02 3.21
C TRP A 19 -6.84 -9.51 3.30
N ASP A 20 -6.08 -10.29 4.06
CA ASP A 20 -6.40 -11.68 4.36
C ASP A 20 -7.75 -11.80 5.08
N GLU A 21 -7.99 -10.97 6.11
CA GLU A 21 -9.26 -10.96 6.86
C GLU A 21 -10.46 -10.56 5.98
N LEU A 22 -10.26 -9.59 5.08
CA LEU A 22 -11.27 -9.16 4.11
C LEU A 22 -11.44 -10.12 2.92
N GLY A 23 -10.60 -11.17 2.82
CA GLY A 23 -10.64 -12.15 1.74
C GLY A 23 -10.13 -11.63 0.40
N HIS A 24 -9.25 -10.63 0.41
CA HIS A 24 -8.64 -10.07 -0.78
C HIS A 24 -7.36 -10.81 -1.17
N GLN A 25 -7.22 -11.10 -2.46
CA GLN A 25 -5.97 -11.63 -3.01
C GLN A 25 -5.01 -10.49 -3.33
N TYR A 26 -3.73 -10.69 -3.01
CA TYR A 26 -2.68 -9.74 -3.33
C TYR A 26 -1.41 -10.47 -3.80
N GLN A 27 -0.56 -9.72 -4.48
CA GLN A 27 0.79 -10.19 -4.83
C GLN A 27 1.76 -9.77 -3.73
N ASP A 28 2.81 -10.56 -3.54
CA ASP A 28 3.91 -10.24 -2.62
C ASP A 28 4.42 -8.80 -2.87
N PRO A 29 4.32 -7.89 -1.88
CA PRO A 29 4.68 -6.49 -2.06
C PRO A 29 6.11 -6.28 -2.53
N ILE A 30 7.07 -7.10 -2.05
CA ILE A 30 8.47 -7.02 -2.44
C ILE A 30 8.66 -7.47 -3.89
N LYS A 31 7.95 -8.51 -4.33
CA LYS A 31 8.00 -8.95 -5.72
C LYS A 31 7.44 -7.90 -6.67
N VAL A 32 6.35 -7.24 -6.29
CA VAL A 32 5.79 -6.14 -7.10
C VAL A 32 6.73 -4.94 -7.11
N ALA A 33 7.37 -4.64 -5.97
CA ALA A 33 8.28 -3.50 -5.79
C ALA A 33 9.44 -3.44 -6.78
N ILE A 34 9.98 -4.62 -7.13
CA ILE A 34 11.18 -4.78 -7.95
C ILE A 34 10.88 -4.95 -9.45
N GLN A 35 9.60 -5.05 -9.84
CA GLN A 35 9.23 -5.22 -11.24
C GLN A 35 9.37 -3.91 -12.05
N PRO A 36 9.95 -3.98 -13.27
CA PRO A 36 9.96 -2.85 -14.20
C PRO A 36 8.65 -2.74 -15.00
N PRO A 37 8.27 -1.55 -15.48
CA PRO A 37 8.87 -0.25 -15.15
C PRO A 37 8.48 0.15 -13.71
N GLY A 38 9.46 0.57 -12.92
CA GLY A 38 9.16 1.04 -11.57
C GLY A 38 8.38 2.36 -11.60
N GLY A 39 7.44 2.56 -10.67
CA GLY A 39 6.79 3.86 -10.45
C GLY A 39 7.73 4.98 -9.93
N SER A 40 7.33 6.24 -10.14
CA SER A 40 7.93 7.43 -9.54
C SER A 40 6.83 8.17 -8.79
N THR A 41 7.00 8.44 -7.50
CA THR A 41 6.02 9.13 -6.67
C THR A 41 6.74 10.02 -5.66
N ASP A 42 6.18 11.20 -5.40
CA ASP A 42 6.59 12.10 -4.33
C ASP A 42 6.31 11.53 -2.93
N PHE A 43 5.43 10.53 -2.81
CA PHE A 43 5.19 9.82 -1.55
C PHE A 43 6.45 9.15 -1.00
N ALA A 44 7.44 8.85 -1.86
CA ALA A 44 8.72 8.36 -1.39
C ALA A 44 9.36 9.31 -0.37
N ASP A 45 9.30 10.63 -0.61
CA ASP A 45 9.84 11.65 0.30
C ASP A 45 9.16 11.61 1.68
N VAL A 46 7.85 11.32 1.71
CA VAL A 46 7.10 11.15 2.96
C VAL A 46 7.65 9.98 3.77
N THR A 47 8.00 8.88 3.11
CA THR A 47 8.57 7.71 3.78
C THR A 47 9.96 7.96 4.37
N HIS A 48 10.64 9.07 4.05
CA HIS A 48 11.88 9.46 4.74
C HIS A 48 11.62 10.18 6.07
N VAL A 49 10.42 10.72 6.29
CA VAL A 49 10.08 11.55 7.44
C VAL A 49 9.28 10.77 8.49
N VAL A 50 8.32 9.95 8.03
CA VAL A 50 7.39 9.19 8.87
C VAL A 50 7.17 7.78 8.33
N PRO A 51 6.70 6.82 9.17
CA PRO A 51 6.24 5.53 8.68
C PRO A 51 5.17 5.69 7.59
N GLY A 52 5.32 5.00 6.46
CA GLY A 52 4.37 5.08 5.36
C GLY A 52 4.51 3.89 4.41
N ILE A 53 3.43 3.61 3.68
CA ILE A 53 3.36 2.58 2.64
C ILE A 53 2.60 3.11 1.42
N HIS A 54 2.88 2.56 0.24
CA HIS A 54 2.22 2.93 -1.01
C HIS A 54 1.70 1.68 -1.75
N PRO A 55 0.65 1.01 -1.22
CA PRO A 55 0.04 -0.14 -1.86
C PRO A 55 -0.71 0.25 -3.13
N MET A 56 -0.80 -0.68 -4.08
CA MET A 56 -1.61 -0.55 -5.30
C MET A 56 -2.84 -1.46 -5.18
N ILE A 57 -4.03 -0.92 -5.41
CA ILE A 57 -5.28 -1.69 -5.44
C ILE A 57 -5.70 -1.91 -6.89
N GLY A 58 -5.90 -3.18 -7.27
CA GLY A 58 -6.37 -3.55 -8.60
C GLY A 58 -7.86 -3.28 -8.78
N ILE A 59 -8.22 -2.59 -9.87
CA ILE A 59 -9.62 -2.27 -10.23
C ILE A 59 -10.13 -3.05 -11.46
N THR A 60 -9.24 -3.78 -12.13
CA THR A 60 -9.55 -4.64 -13.27
C THR A 60 -8.53 -5.79 -13.34
N ARG A 61 -8.89 -6.87 -14.04
CA ARG A 61 -7.97 -7.97 -14.40
C ARG A 61 -7.31 -7.79 -15.78
N ASP A 62 -7.72 -6.77 -16.52
CA ASP A 62 -7.14 -6.47 -17.83
C ASP A 62 -5.71 -5.94 -17.66
N GLU A 63 -4.81 -6.38 -18.54
CA GLU A 63 -3.45 -5.84 -18.61
C GLU A 63 -3.45 -4.49 -19.35
N ILE A 64 -3.78 -3.42 -18.62
CA ILE A 64 -3.88 -2.05 -19.15
C ILE A 64 -2.82 -1.15 -18.52
N PRO A 65 -2.05 -0.38 -19.31
CA PRO A 65 -1.12 0.62 -18.77
C PRO A 65 -1.85 1.71 -17.97
N MET A 66 -1.35 2.03 -16.77
CA MET A 66 -1.98 3.02 -15.86
C MET A 66 -2.17 4.42 -16.47
N HIS A 67 -1.24 4.87 -17.34
CA HIS A 67 -1.29 6.17 -17.99
C HIS A 67 -2.00 6.10 -19.36
N SER A 68 -3.21 5.56 -19.39
CA SER A 68 -3.98 5.39 -20.63
C SER A 68 -5.44 5.78 -20.47
N VAL A 69 -6.10 6.11 -21.60
CA VAL A 69 -7.54 6.41 -21.64
C VAL A 69 -8.34 5.18 -21.20
N GLN A 70 -7.91 3.99 -21.61
CA GLN A 70 -8.55 2.72 -21.23
C GLN A 70 -8.52 2.50 -19.71
N PHE A 71 -7.41 2.84 -19.03
CA PHE A 71 -7.34 2.72 -17.59
C PHE A 71 -8.27 3.73 -16.89
N ALA A 72 -8.33 4.97 -17.41
CA ALA A 72 -9.27 5.98 -16.93
C ALA A 72 -10.74 5.56 -17.10
N GLU A 73 -11.08 4.82 -18.17
CA GLU A 73 -12.42 4.25 -18.31
C GLU A 73 -12.70 3.19 -17.23
N ARG A 74 -11.70 2.39 -16.84
CA ARG A 74 -11.84 1.38 -15.78
C ARG A 74 -12.09 1.98 -14.40
N THR A 75 -11.58 3.19 -14.11
CA THR A 75 -11.85 3.86 -12.83
C THR A 75 -13.31 4.29 -12.67
N MET A 76 -14.08 4.35 -13.77
CA MET A 76 -15.49 4.75 -13.77
C MET A 76 -16.45 3.55 -13.89
N THR A 77 -16.02 2.37 -13.44
CA THR A 77 -16.79 1.12 -13.50
C THR A 77 -17.08 0.58 -12.10
N PRO A 78 -18.03 -0.36 -11.94
CA PRO A 78 -18.24 -1.05 -10.66
C PRO A 78 -16.98 -1.70 -10.10
N GLY A 79 -16.06 -2.20 -10.96
CA GLY A 79 -14.76 -2.71 -10.51
C GLY A 79 -13.83 -1.63 -9.94
N GLY A 80 -13.94 -0.39 -10.46
CA GLY A 80 -13.32 0.80 -9.88
C GLY A 80 -13.88 1.13 -8.49
N ASP A 81 -15.21 1.11 -8.36
CA ASP A 81 -15.90 1.33 -7.08
C ASP A 81 -15.55 0.25 -6.04
N ASP A 82 -15.50 -1.01 -6.45
CA ASP A 82 -15.10 -2.13 -5.61
C ASP A 82 -13.67 -1.95 -5.10
N GLY A 83 -12.73 -1.62 -5.99
CA GLY A 83 -11.34 -1.35 -5.60
C GLY A 83 -11.21 -0.14 -4.67
N LEU A 84 -11.98 0.92 -4.90
CA LEU A 84 -12.06 2.06 -3.98
C LEU A 84 -12.53 1.61 -2.58
N MET A 85 -13.55 0.75 -2.50
CA MET A 85 -14.03 0.21 -1.24
C MET A 85 -13.01 -0.66 -0.52
N VAL A 86 -12.18 -1.42 -1.24
CA VAL A 86 -11.03 -2.14 -0.65
C VAL A 86 -10.07 -1.15 0.00
N GLY A 87 -9.67 -0.10 -0.72
CA GLY A 87 -8.77 0.93 -0.20
C GLY A 87 -9.32 1.61 1.05
N ILE A 88 -10.59 2.02 1.03
CA ILE A 88 -11.26 2.69 2.16
C ILE A 88 -11.28 1.78 3.40
N LYS A 89 -11.73 0.52 3.25
CA LYS A 89 -11.81 -0.42 4.37
C LYS A 89 -10.43 -0.71 4.95
N SER A 90 -9.44 -0.91 4.09
CA SER A 90 -8.06 -1.19 4.51
C SER A 90 -7.49 -0.05 5.34
N MET A 91 -7.60 1.19 4.87
CA MET A 91 -7.12 2.37 5.60
C MET A 91 -7.90 2.59 6.90
N ALA A 92 -9.21 2.42 6.90
CA ALA A 92 -10.04 2.59 8.09
C ALA A 92 -9.68 1.57 9.19
N LEU A 93 -9.57 0.29 8.84
CA LEU A 93 -9.19 -0.76 9.79
C LEU A 93 -7.77 -0.57 10.31
N ALA A 94 -6.80 -0.28 9.42
CA ALA A 94 -5.43 0.00 9.83
C ALA A 94 -5.36 1.20 10.78
N THR A 95 -6.13 2.26 10.51
CA THR A 95 -6.21 3.44 11.39
C THR A 95 -6.73 3.07 12.76
N VAL A 96 -7.82 2.30 12.84
CA VAL A 96 -8.38 1.85 14.12
C VAL A 96 -7.34 1.04 14.89
N MET A 97 -6.75 0.02 14.26
CA MET A 97 -5.75 -0.84 14.91
C MET A 97 -4.56 -0.05 15.44
N ILE A 98 -4.00 0.86 14.63
CA ILE A 98 -2.86 1.70 15.04
C ILE A 98 -3.23 2.65 16.19
N LEU A 99 -4.45 3.20 16.21
CA LEU A 99 -4.88 4.12 17.26
C LEU A 99 -5.28 3.41 18.56
N THR A 100 -5.74 2.15 18.48
CA THR A 100 -6.20 1.38 19.64
C THR A 100 -5.15 0.43 20.21
N ASP A 101 -4.07 0.17 19.49
CA ASP A 101 -2.96 -0.69 19.92
C ASP A 101 -1.65 0.12 20.01
N PRO A 102 -1.31 0.63 21.21
CA PRO A 102 -0.08 1.38 21.42
C PRO A 102 1.19 0.56 21.17
N GLU A 103 1.14 -0.76 21.35
CA GLU A 103 2.30 -1.65 21.14
C GLU A 103 2.57 -1.77 19.64
N LEU A 104 1.53 -2.00 18.83
CA LEU A 104 1.63 -1.99 17.36
C LEU A 104 2.21 -0.67 16.84
N LEU A 105 1.71 0.48 17.33
CA LEU A 105 2.25 1.79 16.94
C LEU A 105 3.73 1.95 17.33
N ALA A 106 4.13 1.46 18.51
CA ALA A 106 5.51 1.49 18.94
C ALA A 106 6.42 0.62 18.06
N GLU A 107 5.97 -0.58 17.68
CA GLU A 107 6.71 -1.47 16.76
C GLU A 107 6.89 -0.85 15.38
N ILE A 108 5.82 -0.28 14.80
CA ILE A 108 5.87 0.39 13.48
C ILE A 108 6.88 1.54 13.51
N LYS A 109 6.87 2.35 14.57
CA LYS A 109 7.83 3.46 14.74
C LYS A 109 9.25 2.97 14.95
N ALA A 110 9.45 1.94 15.78
CA ALA A 110 10.78 1.40 16.05
C ALA A 110 11.45 0.84 14.78
N GLU A 111 10.72 0.08 13.97
CA GLU A 111 11.25 -0.43 12.69
C GLU A 111 11.58 0.72 11.72
N PHE A 112 10.73 1.75 11.67
CA PHE A 112 10.98 2.94 10.85
C PHE A 112 12.29 3.64 11.24
N GLU A 113 12.50 3.89 12.54
CA GLU A 113 13.74 4.49 13.03
C GLU A 113 14.96 3.65 12.67
N GLU A 114 14.88 2.33 12.85
CA GLU A 114 15.98 1.42 12.51
C GLU A 114 16.34 1.50 11.02
N LYS A 115 15.34 1.60 10.14
CA LYS A 115 15.55 1.59 8.70
C LYS A 115 15.97 2.94 8.14
N ARG A 116 15.52 4.07 8.69
CA ARG A 116 15.96 5.39 8.19
C ARG A 116 17.35 5.82 8.63
N LEU A 117 17.91 5.18 9.66
CA LEU A 117 19.27 5.42 10.14
C LEU A 117 20.34 4.65 9.32
N LYS A 118 19.91 3.78 8.40
CA LYS A 118 20.78 3.01 7.49
C LYS A 118 20.87 3.70 6.13
#